data_AF-A0A963M157-F1
#
_entry.id   AF-A0A963M157-F1
#
_cell.length_a   1.000
_cell.length_b   1.000
_cell.length_c   1.000
_cell.angle_alpha   90.00
_cell.angle_beta   90.00
_cell.angle_gamma   90.00
#
_symmetry.space_group_name_H-M   'P 1'
#
loop_
_entity.id
_entity.type
_entity.pdbx_description
1 polymer ?
#
loop_
_entity_poly.entity_id
_entity_poly.type
_entity_poly.pdbx_seq_one_letter_code
_entity_poly.pdbx_strand_id
1 'polypeptide(L)'
;CPFQAGAGQGFATVAARLKSREEQAKVRGKPEKFADHYTQATLFFESQTAVERRHIVDAFCFELGKVTVPAIRERMVSSLRNVSDALAQAVADGLGMKTLPPPMPRVLSRPAKPEITRSPSLSLTARPGRTIRGSRIALLAADGMDGARLQAVRRRFTDAGAMARVIAPRLGTIDAAGVDPGTIEVDATLDGEPGFLFDAVVLPQGDAAIESLGRNPRVIELIKDMHRHGKTIVSFAKRHPLLERADISAQLPGAGADPGVLVGLGDRKADIDAIEKAIARHSHPEREAAIEGIDAAALAG
;
A
#
# COMPACT_ATOMS: atom_id res chain seq x y z
N CYS A 1 -28.58 7.03 52.55
CA CYS A 1 -29.45 6.43 51.51
C CYS A 1 -28.97 6.88 50.15
N PRO A 2 -28.67 5.99 49.19
CA PRO A 2 -28.37 6.43 47.83
C PRO A 2 -29.65 7.03 47.20
N PHE A 3 -29.49 8.17 46.54
CA PHE A 3 -30.58 8.89 45.86
C PHE A 3 -30.97 8.09 44.61
N GLN A 4 -32.15 7.46 44.59
CA GLN A 4 -32.69 6.88 43.36
C GLN A 4 -32.99 8.01 42.39
N ALA A 5 -32.34 8.01 41.23
CA ALA A 5 -32.70 8.91 40.13
C ALA A 5 -34.19 8.73 39.83
N GLY A 6 -34.97 9.80 39.97
CA GLY A 6 -36.43 9.77 39.79
C GLY A 6 -36.81 9.28 38.39
N ALA A 7 -38.03 8.74 38.25
CA ALA A 7 -38.55 8.09 37.04
C ALA A 7 -38.44 8.90 35.73
N GLY A 8 -38.13 10.21 35.79
CA GLY A 8 -37.86 11.06 34.63
C GLY A 8 -36.40 11.08 34.13
N GLN A 9 -35.46 10.40 34.80
CA GLN A 9 -34.03 10.35 34.42
C GLN A 9 -33.52 8.95 34.06
N GLY A 10 -34.42 7.96 33.96
CA GLY A 10 -34.09 6.62 33.49
C GLY A 10 -33.96 6.55 31.96
N PHE A 11 -33.21 5.57 31.46
CA PHE A 11 -33.21 5.24 30.03
C PHE A 11 -34.64 4.97 29.55
N ALA A 12 -35.07 5.70 28.52
CA ALA A 12 -36.35 5.48 27.85
C ALA A 12 -36.09 5.10 26.39
N THR A 13 -36.72 4.02 25.93
CA THR A 13 -36.68 3.65 24.51
C THR A 13 -37.53 4.63 23.72
N VAL A 14 -37.05 5.05 22.55
CA VAL A 14 -37.85 5.85 21.62
C VAL A 14 -39.09 5.04 21.23
N ALA A 15 -40.28 5.59 21.49
CA ALA A 15 -41.54 4.96 21.13
C ALA A 15 -41.68 4.90 19.60
N ALA A 16 -41.32 3.76 19.01
CA ALA A 16 -41.53 3.51 17.58
C ALA A 16 -43.01 3.20 17.31
N ARG A 17 -43.56 3.79 16.25
CA ARG A 17 -44.93 3.45 15.79
C ARG A 17 -44.98 1.98 15.40
N LEU A 18 -45.79 1.20 16.11
CA LEU A 18 -46.11 -0.17 15.77
C LEU A 18 -47.02 -0.16 14.54
N LYS A 19 -46.56 -0.73 13.42
CA LYS A 19 -47.37 -0.96 12.22
C LYS A 19 -48.38 -2.11 12.42
N SER A 20 -49.24 -2.41 11.43
CA SER A 20 -50.31 -3.41 11.57
C SER A 20 -49.80 -4.81 11.94
N ARG A 21 -50.64 -5.65 12.56
CA ARG A 21 -50.27 -7.02 12.98
C ARG A 21 -49.81 -7.93 11.83
N GLU A 22 -50.35 -7.73 10.62
CA GLU A 22 -49.96 -8.44 9.40
C GLU A 22 -48.52 -8.09 8.96
N GLU A 23 -48.11 -6.83 9.15
CA GLU A 23 -46.72 -6.38 8.92
C GLU A 23 -45.75 -6.82 10.04
N GLN A 24 -46.25 -7.45 11.11
CA GLN A 24 -45.49 -7.86 12.30
C GLN A 24 -45.58 -9.36 12.59
N ALA A 25 -45.98 -10.19 11.63
CA ALA A 25 -46.02 -11.63 11.81
C ALA A 25 -44.64 -12.15 12.26
N LYS A 26 -44.62 -13.02 13.29
CA LYS A 26 -43.38 -13.67 13.75
C LYS A 26 -42.90 -14.67 12.70
N VAL A 27 -42.09 -14.20 11.77
CA VAL A 27 -41.54 -14.99 10.66
C VAL A 27 -40.03 -15.12 10.77
N ARG A 28 -39.51 -16.25 10.28
CA ARG A 28 -38.07 -16.40 9.95
C ARG A 28 -37.89 -16.10 8.46
N GLY A 29 -37.92 -14.82 8.12
CA GLY A 29 -37.81 -14.35 6.73
C GLY A 29 -36.83 -13.18 6.61
N LYS A 30 -36.31 -12.98 5.40
CA LYS A 30 -35.50 -11.80 5.06
C LYS A 30 -36.35 -10.83 4.25
N PRO A 31 -36.41 -9.53 4.60
CA PRO A 31 -37.13 -8.56 3.78
C PRO A 31 -36.54 -8.49 2.38
N GLU A 32 -37.37 -8.34 1.35
CA GLU A 32 -36.95 -8.32 -0.05
C GLU A 32 -35.89 -7.26 -0.35
N LYS A 33 -35.94 -6.11 0.34
CA LYS A 33 -34.93 -5.05 0.20
C LYS A 33 -33.50 -5.49 0.53
N PHE A 34 -33.33 -6.59 1.28
CA PHE A 34 -32.02 -7.18 1.58
C PHE A 34 -31.53 -8.15 0.50
N ALA A 35 -32.33 -8.43 -0.53
CA ALA A 35 -31.98 -9.34 -1.63
C ALA A 35 -31.12 -8.67 -2.72
N ASP A 36 -30.81 -7.38 -2.59
CA ASP A 36 -29.76 -6.74 -3.38
C ASP A 36 -28.39 -7.05 -2.76
N HIS A 37 -27.58 -7.82 -3.49
CA HIS A 37 -26.27 -8.29 -3.05
C HIS A 37 -25.11 -7.71 -3.85
N TYR A 38 -25.39 -6.97 -4.93
CA TYR A 38 -24.37 -6.62 -5.92
C TYR A 38 -24.22 -5.12 -6.13
N THR A 39 -25.26 -4.31 -5.94
CA THR A 39 -25.21 -2.87 -6.25
C THR A 39 -24.11 -2.14 -5.48
N GLN A 40 -23.92 -2.44 -4.19
CA GLN A 40 -22.85 -1.83 -3.39
C GLN A 40 -21.47 -2.37 -3.76
N ALA A 41 -21.36 -3.65 -4.13
CA ALA A 41 -20.10 -4.23 -4.59
C ALA A 41 -19.66 -3.60 -5.92
N THR A 42 -20.60 -3.37 -6.85
CA THR A 42 -20.34 -2.64 -8.10
C THR A 42 -19.92 -1.21 -7.79
N LEU A 43 -20.66 -0.48 -6.95
CA LEU A 43 -20.29 0.88 -6.54
C LEU A 43 -18.87 0.93 -5.96
N PHE A 44 -18.51 -0.01 -5.08
CA PHE A 44 -17.18 -0.08 -4.49
C PHE A 44 -16.11 -0.29 -5.56
N PHE A 45 -16.21 -1.34 -6.39
CA PHE A 45 -15.24 -1.65 -7.43
C PHE A 45 -15.12 -0.52 -8.46
N GLU A 46 -16.24 0.05 -8.88
CA GLU A 46 -16.26 1.14 -9.86
C GLU A 46 -15.64 2.44 -9.33
N SER A 47 -15.58 2.60 -8.01
CA SER A 47 -14.96 3.75 -7.35
C SER A 47 -13.44 3.64 -7.18
N GLN A 48 -12.86 2.45 -7.40
CA GLN A 48 -11.44 2.22 -7.25
C GLN A 48 -10.64 2.76 -8.45
N THR A 49 -9.42 3.23 -8.18
CA THR A 49 -8.45 3.56 -9.23
C THR A 49 -7.98 2.31 -9.98
N ALA A 50 -7.33 2.47 -11.13
CA ALA A 50 -6.83 1.35 -11.92
C ALA A 50 -5.91 0.41 -11.11
N VAL A 51 -5.02 0.99 -10.29
CA VAL A 51 -4.12 0.24 -9.39
C VAL A 51 -4.90 -0.53 -8.32
N GLU A 52 -5.85 0.11 -7.65
CA GLU A 52 -6.67 -0.55 -6.62
C GLU A 52 -7.55 -1.66 -7.22
N ARG A 53 -8.14 -1.44 -8.40
CA ARG A 53 -8.88 -2.49 -9.14
C ARG A 53 -7.96 -3.67 -9.45
N ARG A 54 -6.72 -3.39 -9.85
CA ARG A 54 -5.74 -4.43 -10.12
C ARG A 54 -5.39 -5.23 -8.87
N HIS A 55 -5.12 -4.57 -7.75
CA HIS A 55 -4.86 -5.26 -6.47
C HIS A 55 -6.06 -6.11 -6.02
N ILE A 56 -7.30 -5.66 -6.28
CA ILE A 56 -8.50 -6.48 -6.02
C ILE A 56 -8.49 -7.75 -6.90
N VAL A 57 -8.17 -7.63 -8.19
CA VAL A 57 -8.04 -8.78 -9.09
C VAL A 57 -6.96 -9.74 -8.59
N ASP A 58 -5.76 -9.24 -8.30
CA ASP A 58 -4.64 -10.05 -7.81
C ASP A 58 -4.98 -10.76 -6.50
N ALA A 59 -5.70 -10.09 -5.59
CA ALA A 59 -6.19 -10.68 -4.36
C ALA A 59 -7.17 -11.83 -4.63
N PHE A 60 -8.15 -11.65 -5.54
CA PHE A 60 -9.05 -12.73 -5.93
C PHE A 60 -8.29 -13.90 -6.56
N CYS A 61 -7.34 -13.64 -7.46
CA CYS A 61 -6.50 -14.67 -8.08
C CYS A 61 -5.67 -15.43 -7.04
N PHE A 62 -5.04 -14.70 -6.10
CA PHE A 62 -4.24 -15.29 -5.04
C PHE A 62 -5.08 -16.16 -4.09
N GLU A 63 -6.22 -15.66 -3.63
CA GLU A 63 -7.08 -16.41 -2.70
C GLU A 63 -7.76 -17.59 -3.38
N LEU A 64 -8.32 -17.41 -4.58
CA LEU A 64 -8.93 -18.51 -5.34
C LEU A 64 -7.89 -19.50 -5.87
N GLY A 65 -6.64 -19.08 -6.10
CA GLY A 65 -5.53 -19.95 -6.45
C GLY A 65 -5.21 -21.00 -5.38
N LYS A 66 -5.52 -20.72 -4.11
CA LYS A 66 -5.40 -21.66 -2.99
C LYS A 66 -6.58 -22.63 -2.88
N VAL A 67 -7.69 -22.36 -3.57
CA VAL A 67 -8.89 -23.21 -3.50
C VAL A 67 -8.72 -24.41 -4.42
N THR A 68 -8.68 -25.60 -3.83
CA THR A 68 -8.43 -26.86 -4.55
C THR A 68 -9.62 -27.37 -5.34
N VAL A 69 -10.85 -26.96 -5.00
CA VAL A 69 -12.09 -27.42 -5.66
C VAL A 69 -12.44 -26.48 -6.83
N PRO A 70 -12.33 -26.91 -8.11
CA PRO A 70 -12.54 -26.03 -9.26
C PRO A 70 -13.91 -25.38 -9.32
N ALA A 71 -14.97 -26.13 -8.99
CA ALA A 71 -16.34 -25.65 -8.98
C ALA A 71 -16.56 -24.47 -8.02
N ILE A 72 -15.78 -24.35 -6.95
CA ILE A 72 -15.86 -23.20 -6.03
C ILE A 72 -15.31 -21.95 -6.72
N ARG A 73 -14.17 -22.06 -7.41
CA ARG A 73 -13.56 -20.95 -8.16
C ARG A 73 -14.49 -20.47 -9.27
N GLU A 74 -15.05 -21.41 -10.04
CA GLU A 74 -16.02 -21.10 -11.10
C GLU A 74 -17.26 -20.38 -10.56
N ARG A 75 -17.81 -20.83 -9.43
CA ARG A 75 -18.96 -20.18 -8.78
C ARG A 75 -18.61 -18.78 -8.26
N MET A 76 -17.41 -18.58 -7.74
CA MET A 76 -16.99 -17.24 -7.30
C MET A 76 -16.86 -16.29 -8.50
N VAL A 77 -16.18 -16.71 -9.57
CA VAL A 77 -16.07 -15.92 -10.81
C VAL A 77 -17.45 -15.65 -11.43
N SER A 78 -18.34 -16.65 -11.43
CA SER A 78 -19.74 -16.50 -11.85
C SER A 78 -20.48 -15.44 -11.05
N SER A 79 -20.24 -15.34 -9.74
CA SER A 79 -20.79 -14.29 -8.89
C SER A 79 -20.17 -12.91 -9.16
N LEU A 80 -18.87 -12.85 -9.46
CA LEU A 80 -18.18 -11.58 -9.80
C LEU A 80 -18.74 -10.92 -11.06
N ARG A 81 -19.27 -11.71 -12.00
CA ARG A 81 -19.97 -11.17 -13.18
C ARG A 81 -21.18 -10.31 -12.84
N ASN A 82 -21.79 -10.54 -11.67
CA ASN A 82 -22.87 -9.67 -11.20
C ASN A 82 -22.37 -8.32 -10.65
N VAL A 83 -21.07 -8.22 -10.35
CA VAL A 83 -20.40 -7.01 -9.89
C VAL A 83 -19.86 -6.22 -11.08
N SER A 84 -19.00 -6.85 -11.89
CA SER A 84 -18.41 -6.29 -13.12
C SER A 84 -17.89 -7.44 -13.99
N ASP A 85 -18.24 -7.43 -15.29
CA ASP A 85 -17.73 -8.43 -16.24
C ASP A 85 -16.21 -8.28 -16.45
N ALA A 86 -15.67 -7.05 -16.40
CA ALA A 86 -14.23 -6.81 -16.51
C ALA A 86 -13.45 -7.41 -15.33
N LEU A 87 -13.97 -7.23 -14.10
CA LEU A 87 -13.42 -7.88 -12.90
C LEU A 87 -13.44 -9.40 -13.04
N ALA A 88 -14.59 -9.97 -13.43
CA ALA A 88 -14.73 -11.41 -13.55
C ALA A 88 -13.80 -12.00 -14.62
N GLN A 89 -13.67 -11.31 -15.77
CA GLN A 89 -12.78 -11.72 -16.86
C GLN A 89 -11.32 -11.70 -16.41
N ALA A 90 -10.86 -10.61 -15.79
CA ALA A 90 -9.48 -10.51 -15.33
C ALA A 90 -9.14 -11.58 -14.27
N VAL A 91 -10.07 -11.90 -13.36
CA VAL A 91 -9.89 -13.00 -12.40
C VAL A 91 -9.89 -14.37 -13.09
N ALA A 92 -10.76 -14.57 -14.09
CA ALA A 92 -10.78 -15.82 -14.86
C ALA A 92 -9.46 -16.04 -15.60
N ASP A 93 -8.92 -15.00 -16.24
CA ASP A 93 -7.64 -15.04 -16.95
C ASP A 93 -6.48 -15.32 -15.99
N GLY A 94 -6.44 -14.64 -14.85
CA GLY A 94 -5.41 -14.86 -13.81
C GLY A 94 -5.45 -16.25 -13.18
N LEU A 95 -6.62 -16.91 -13.18
CA LEU A 95 -6.77 -18.31 -12.73
C LEU A 95 -6.57 -19.33 -13.85
N GLY A 96 -6.31 -18.89 -15.08
CA GLY A 96 -6.14 -19.76 -16.25
C GLY A 96 -7.42 -20.48 -16.69
N MET A 97 -8.59 -19.88 -16.44
CA MET A 97 -9.87 -20.43 -16.89
C MET A 97 -10.03 -20.23 -18.40
N LYS A 98 -10.33 -21.30 -19.15
CA LYS A 98 -10.50 -21.23 -20.61
C LYS A 98 -11.78 -20.51 -21.04
N THR A 99 -12.78 -20.47 -20.16
CA THR A 99 -14.09 -19.90 -20.45
C THR A 99 -14.57 -19.14 -19.24
N LEU A 100 -15.10 -17.94 -19.46
CA LEU A 100 -15.78 -17.18 -18.43
C LEU A 100 -17.12 -17.88 -18.09
N PRO A 101 -17.35 -18.30 -16.83
CA PRO A 101 -18.61 -18.93 -16.46
C PRO A 101 -19.81 -17.99 -16.66
N PRO A 102 -21.04 -18.51 -16.85
CA PRO A 102 -22.23 -17.67 -16.93
C PRO A 102 -22.44 -16.87 -15.63
N PRO A 103 -23.12 -15.72 -15.66
CA PRO A 103 -23.40 -14.95 -14.46
C PRO A 103 -24.28 -15.75 -13.51
N MET A 104 -23.99 -15.67 -12.21
CA MET A 104 -24.78 -16.36 -11.21
C MET A 104 -26.21 -15.80 -11.20
N PRO A 105 -27.26 -16.65 -11.09
CA PRO A 105 -28.63 -16.16 -11.01
C PRO A 105 -28.82 -15.18 -9.84
N ARG A 106 -29.38 -14.01 -10.13
CA ARG A 106 -29.70 -13.00 -9.12
C ARG A 106 -31.00 -13.36 -8.41
N VAL A 107 -31.07 -13.05 -7.11
CA VAL A 107 -32.32 -13.19 -6.33
C VAL A 107 -33.36 -12.19 -6.83
N LEU A 108 -32.96 -10.94 -7.07
CA LEU A 108 -33.81 -9.92 -7.68
C LEU A 108 -33.60 -9.90 -9.19
N SER A 109 -34.68 -10.10 -9.95
CA SER A 109 -34.67 -9.99 -11.42
C SER A 109 -34.48 -8.54 -11.89
N ARG A 110 -34.90 -7.57 -11.08
CA ARG A 110 -34.78 -6.13 -11.33
C ARG A 110 -34.35 -5.41 -10.06
N PRO A 111 -33.03 -5.30 -9.77
CA PRO A 111 -32.56 -4.53 -8.63
C PRO A 111 -32.93 -3.05 -8.78
N ALA A 112 -33.02 -2.34 -7.66
CA ALA A 112 -33.24 -0.90 -7.67
C ALA A 112 -32.09 -0.22 -8.44
N LYS A 113 -32.42 0.78 -9.27
CA LYS A 113 -31.39 1.54 -9.98
C LYS A 113 -30.58 2.35 -8.96
N PRO A 114 -29.24 2.23 -8.91
CA PRO A 114 -28.44 3.03 -8.00
C PRO A 114 -28.51 4.51 -8.37
N GLU A 115 -28.65 5.36 -7.36
CA GLU A 115 -28.53 6.82 -7.49
C GLU A 115 -27.07 7.24 -7.71
N ILE A 116 -26.13 6.49 -7.13
CA ILE A 116 -24.70 6.74 -7.18
C ILE A 116 -24.02 5.52 -7.76
N THR A 117 -23.26 5.71 -8.84
CA THR A 117 -22.52 4.64 -9.52
C THR A 117 -21.01 4.69 -9.25
N ARG A 118 -20.48 5.83 -8.80
CA ARG A 118 -19.10 6.01 -8.34
C ARG A 118 -19.03 6.99 -7.18
N SER A 119 -18.15 6.73 -6.24
CA SER A 119 -17.90 7.55 -5.05
C SER A 119 -16.40 7.59 -4.76
N PRO A 120 -15.69 8.68 -5.09
CA PRO A 120 -14.25 8.79 -4.87
C PRO A 120 -13.82 8.48 -3.43
N SER A 121 -14.66 8.79 -2.43
CA SER A 121 -14.36 8.50 -1.03
C SER A 121 -14.21 7.01 -0.68
N LEU A 122 -14.59 6.10 -1.56
CA LEU A 122 -14.40 4.66 -1.39
C LEU A 122 -13.02 4.16 -1.85
N SER A 123 -12.23 5.02 -2.51
CA SER A 123 -10.84 4.76 -2.87
C SER A 123 -9.91 5.24 -1.75
N LEU A 124 -8.88 4.46 -1.43
CA LEU A 124 -7.83 4.87 -0.49
C LEU A 124 -7.00 6.02 -1.06
N THR A 125 -6.82 6.05 -2.38
CA THR A 125 -6.05 7.11 -3.05
C THR A 125 -6.76 8.46 -3.10
N ALA A 126 -8.07 8.51 -2.81
CA ALA A 126 -8.82 9.77 -2.80
C ALA A 126 -8.40 10.71 -1.66
N ARG A 127 -7.74 10.20 -0.62
CA ARG A 127 -7.20 10.99 0.50
C ARG A 127 -5.80 10.49 0.87
N PRO A 128 -4.78 10.72 0.02
CA PRO A 128 -3.52 9.98 0.04
C PRO A 128 -2.57 10.33 1.20
N GLY A 129 -3.04 11.00 2.27
CA GLY A 129 -2.16 11.61 3.25
C GLY A 129 -1.29 12.72 2.63
N ARG A 130 -0.68 13.57 3.45
CA ARG A 130 0.17 14.68 2.96
C ARG A 130 1.44 14.88 3.80
N THR A 131 1.75 13.94 4.69
CA THR A 131 2.82 14.09 5.70
C THR A 131 3.55 12.78 5.90
N ILE A 132 4.81 12.86 6.32
CA ILE A 132 5.65 11.72 6.71
C ILE A 132 5.61 11.45 8.23
N ARG A 133 4.75 12.16 8.97
CA ARG A 133 4.60 11.96 10.41
C ARG A 133 4.19 10.52 10.70
N GLY A 134 4.98 9.83 11.52
CA GLY A 134 4.79 8.42 11.87
C GLY A 134 5.40 7.44 10.87
N SER A 135 5.89 7.89 9.71
CA SER A 135 6.57 7.01 8.76
C SER A 135 7.89 6.51 9.31
N ARG A 136 8.24 5.25 9.06
CA ARG A 136 9.55 4.69 9.42
C ARG A 136 10.49 4.76 8.23
N ILE A 137 11.66 5.37 8.41
CA ILE A 137 12.62 5.57 7.32
C ILE A 137 13.94 4.88 7.69
N ALA A 138 14.38 3.93 6.86
CA ALA A 138 15.66 3.28 7.01
C ALA A 138 16.78 4.17 6.47
N LEU A 139 17.81 4.41 7.27
CA LEU A 139 19.03 5.07 6.87
C LEU A 139 20.14 4.02 6.83
N LEU A 140 20.47 3.53 5.64
CA LEU A 140 21.50 2.49 5.49
C LEU A 140 22.87 3.08 5.82
N ALA A 141 23.62 2.34 6.63
CA ALA A 141 24.83 2.85 7.24
C ALA A 141 25.90 1.74 7.39
N ALA A 142 27.16 2.14 7.26
CA ALA A 142 28.34 1.29 7.46
C ALA A 142 29.57 2.17 7.68
N ASP A 143 30.68 1.57 8.11
CA ASP A 143 31.94 2.26 8.35
C ASP A 143 32.44 3.00 7.10
N GLY A 144 33.00 4.19 7.32
CA GLY A 144 33.53 5.06 6.27
C GLY A 144 32.46 5.84 5.51
N MET A 145 31.29 6.05 6.12
CA MET A 145 30.23 6.85 5.52
C MET A 145 30.35 8.36 5.80
N ASP A 146 29.63 9.17 5.02
CA ASP A 146 29.38 10.60 5.34
C ASP A 146 28.37 10.71 6.49
N GLY A 147 28.90 10.81 7.72
CA GLY A 147 28.12 10.89 8.94
C GLY A 147 27.40 12.23 9.11
N ALA A 148 28.03 13.33 8.67
CA ALA A 148 27.45 14.67 8.78
C ALA A 148 26.12 14.73 8.02
N ARG A 149 26.11 14.20 6.81
CA ARG A 149 24.91 14.15 5.98
C ARG A 149 23.86 13.19 6.53
N LEU A 150 24.26 12.01 6.99
CA LEU A 150 23.32 11.07 7.62
C LEU A 150 22.58 11.73 8.78
N GLN A 151 23.29 12.41 9.68
CA GLN A 151 22.72 13.12 10.82
C GLN A 151 21.81 14.26 10.40
N ALA A 152 22.20 15.03 9.36
CA ALA A 152 21.36 16.09 8.81
C ALA A 152 20.01 15.55 8.29
N VAL A 153 20.04 14.45 7.53
CA VAL A 153 18.84 13.79 7.00
C VAL A 153 18.01 13.19 8.14
N ARG A 154 18.63 12.48 9.08
CA ARG A 154 17.97 11.90 10.26
C ARG A 154 17.22 12.98 11.03
N ARG A 155 17.89 14.10 11.33
CA ARG A 155 17.31 15.24 12.04
C ARG A 155 16.12 15.81 11.29
N ARG A 156 16.26 16.06 9.99
CA ARG A 156 15.19 16.64 9.18
C ARG A 156 13.92 15.79 9.15
N PHE A 157 14.07 14.46 9.03
CA PHE A 157 12.94 13.54 9.09
C PHE A 157 12.32 13.46 10.49
N THR A 158 13.16 13.47 11.53
CA THR A 158 12.69 13.49 12.92
C THR A 158 11.90 14.77 13.23
N ASP A 159 12.38 15.93 12.77
CA ASP A 159 11.70 17.22 12.91
C ASP A 159 10.34 17.24 12.18
N ALA A 160 10.21 16.49 11.07
CA ALA A 160 8.95 16.27 10.37
C ALA A 160 8.04 15.22 11.03
N GLY A 161 8.49 14.58 12.12
CA GLY A 161 7.74 13.59 12.89
C GLY A 161 7.85 12.16 12.37
N ALA A 162 8.80 11.87 11.47
CA ALA A 162 9.11 10.51 11.03
C ALA A 162 10.08 9.82 12.00
N MET A 163 10.08 8.49 11.99
CA MET A 163 11.02 7.65 12.73
C MET A 163 12.18 7.25 11.82
N ALA A 164 13.23 8.07 11.79
CA ALA A 164 14.44 7.79 11.01
C ALA A 164 15.41 6.90 11.80
N ARG A 165 15.61 5.67 11.33
CA ARG A 165 16.40 4.61 11.99
C ARG A 165 17.68 4.34 11.21
N VAL A 166 18.82 4.35 11.89
CA VAL A 166 20.12 3.94 11.35
C VAL A 166 20.18 2.42 11.31
N ILE A 167 20.30 1.85 10.11
CA ILE A 167 20.29 0.42 9.85
C ILE A 167 21.64 -0.01 9.28
N ALA A 168 22.27 -1.00 9.91
CA ALA A 168 23.57 -1.53 9.49
C ALA A 168 23.61 -3.07 9.60
N PRO A 169 24.64 -3.76 9.08
CA PRO A 169 24.78 -5.21 9.23
C PRO A 169 24.96 -5.69 10.68
N ARG A 170 25.44 -4.83 11.59
CA ARG A 170 25.71 -5.13 13.01
C ARG A 170 25.31 -3.96 13.91
N LEU A 171 25.00 -4.25 15.17
CA LEU A 171 24.76 -3.23 16.21
C LEU A 171 26.08 -2.62 16.71
N GLY A 172 25.93 -1.58 17.53
CA GLY A 172 27.02 -0.79 18.11
C GLY A 172 27.23 0.49 17.32
N THR A 173 28.46 0.98 17.30
CA THR A 173 28.85 2.15 16.52
C THR A 173 29.42 1.79 15.16
N ILE A 174 29.27 2.71 14.22
CA ILE A 174 30.01 2.75 12.95
C ILE A 174 30.89 3.99 12.91
N ASP A 175 32.05 3.88 12.26
CA ASP A 175 32.95 5.00 12.01
C ASP A 175 32.40 5.86 10.86
N ALA A 176 32.22 7.16 11.10
CA ALA A 176 31.61 8.06 10.15
C ALA A 176 32.31 9.42 10.10
N ALA A 177 32.54 9.93 8.89
CA ALA A 177 33.22 11.20 8.68
C ALA A 177 32.30 12.40 8.99
N GLY A 178 32.90 13.50 9.44
CA GLY A 178 32.20 14.79 9.59
C GLY A 178 31.28 14.89 10.82
N VAL A 179 31.36 13.95 11.75
CA VAL A 179 30.65 13.99 13.05
C VAL A 179 31.65 13.90 14.19
N ASP A 180 31.27 14.39 15.37
CA ASP A 180 32.02 14.28 16.63
C ASP A 180 31.19 13.41 17.58
N PRO A 181 31.68 12.26 18.10
CA PRO A 181 33.07 11.78 18.19
C PRO A 181 33.58 10.94 17.00
N GLY A 182 33.07 11.16 15.78
CA GLY A 182 33.47 10.38 14.60
C GLY A 182 32.76 9.04 14.48
N THR A 183 31.74 8.80 15.31
CA THR A 183 30.96 7.56 15.30
C THR A 183 29.46 7.83 15.32
N ILE A 184 28.68 6.87 14.84
CA ILE A 184 27.21 6.91 14.87
C ILE A 184 26.68 5.59 15.44
N GLU A 185 25.76 5.69 16.39
CA GLU A 185 25.06 4.52 16.95
C GLU A 185 24.08 3.93 15.94
N VAL A 186 24.12 2.60 15.79
CA VAL A 186 23.21 1.82 14.97
C VAL A 186 21.96 1.48 15.77
N ASP A 187 20.79 1.85 15.24
CA ASP A 187 19.54 1.62 15.94
C ASP A 187 18.98 0.19 15.73
N ALA A 188 19.29 -0.45 14.60
CA ALA A 188 18.87 -1.83 14.31
C ALA A 188 19.74 -2.48 13.24
N THR A 189 19.73 -3.81 13.21
CA THR A 189 20.36 -4.57 12.13
C THR A 189 19.39 -4.83 10.99
N LEU A 190 19.93 -5.12 9.79
CA LEU A 190 19.15 -5.58 8.64
C LEU A 190 18.26 -6.80 8.95
N ASP A 191 18.74 -7.70 9.81
CA ASP A 191 18.01 -8.91 10.22
C ASP A 191 16.94 -8.62 11.27
N GLY A 192 17.23 -7.69 12.18
CA GLY A 192 16.31 -7.30 13.25
C GLY A 192 15.16 -6.44 12.73
N GLU A 193 15.44 -5.60 11.73
CA GLU A 193 14.44 -4.77 11.06
C GLU A 193 14.58 -4.87 9.53
N PRO A 194 13.92 -5.84 8.88
CA PRO A 194 13.94 -5.98 7.43
C PRO A 194 13.18 -4.86 6.71
N GLY A 195 13.46 -4.70 5.41
CA GLY A 195 12.99 -3.57 4.59
C GLY A 195 11.49 -3.29 4.63
N PHE A 196 10.65 -4.33 4.65
CA PHE A 196 9.19 -4.20 4.67
C PHE A 196 8.62 -3.53 5.94
N LEU A 197 9.44 -3.31 6.97
CA LEU A 197 9.06 -2.52 8.15
C LEU A 197 9.20 -1.00 7.96
N PHE A 198 9.71 -0.56 6.80
CA PHE A 198 9.98 0.83 6.50
C PHE A 198 9.14 1.34 5.31
N ASP A 199 8.85 2.64 5.34
CA ASP A 199 8.14 3.37 4.29
C ASP A 199 9.09 3.94 3.23
N ALA A 200 10.37 4.09 3.57
CA ALA A 200 11.42 4.55 2.67
C ALA A 200 12.80 4.09 3.11
N VAL A 201 13.75 4.11 2.18
CA VAL A 201 15.17 3.85 2.45
C VAL A 201 16.05 4.94 1.86
N VAL A 202 17.01 5.42 2.65
CA VAL A 202 18.07 6.31 2.21
C VAL A 202 19.35 5.49 2.07
N LEU A 203 19.97 5.57 0.90
CA LEU A 203 21.22 4.89 0.60
C LEU A 203 22.42 5.65 1.21
N PRO A 204 23.47 4.93 1.65
CA PRO A 204 24.64 5.51 2.27
C PRO A 204 25.43 6.39 1.28
N GLN A 205 26.22 7.32 1.79
CA GLN A 205 27.31 7.94 1.04
C GLN A 205 28.65 7.56 1.66
N GLY A 206 29.72 7.60 0.86
CA GLY A 206 31.07 7.18 1.24
C GLY A 206 31.44 5.86 0.57
N ASP A 207 32.54 5.86 -0.19
CA ASP A 207 32.93 4.73 -1.04
C ASP A 207 33.17 3.45 -0.24
N ALA A 208 33.81 3.55 0.93
CA ALA A 208 34.04 2.41 1.82
C ALA A 208 32.73 1.80 2.34
N ALA A 209 31.77 2.64 2.74
CA ALA A 209 30.47 2.19 3.20
C ALA A 209 29.67 1.52 2.08
N ILE A 210 29.64 2.15 0.89
CA ILE A 210 28.97 1.62 -0.30
C ILE A 210 29.59 0.27 -0.73
N GLU A 211 30.91 0.18 -0.75
CA GLU A 211 31.61 -1.05 -1.12
C GLU A 211 31.32 -2.17 -0.13
N SER A 212 31.44 -1.90 1.17
CA SER A 212 31.15 -2.84 2.25
C SER A 212 29.70 -3.36 2.19
N LEU A 213 28.73 -2.45 2.13
CA LEU A 213 27.31 -2.79 2.05
C LEU A 213 26.98 -3.53 0.76
N GLY A 214 27.61 -3.18 -0.36
CA GLY A 214 27.36 -3.85 -1.62
C GLY A 214 27.85 -5.30 -1.64
N ARG A 215 28.85 -5.67 -0.83
CA ARG A 215 29.29 -7.07 -0.68
C ARG A 215 28.30 -7.91 0.14
N ASN A 216 27.35 -7.28 0.84
CA ASN A 216 26.33 -7.98 1.62
C ASN A 216 25.06 -8.23 0.76
N PRO A 217 24.74 -9.49 0.43
CA PRO A 217 23.57 -9.82 -0.38
C PRO A 217 22.26 -9.31 0.21
N ARG A 218 22.13 -9.30 1.54
CA ARG A 218 20.92 -8.88 2.25
C ARG A 218 20.61 -7.40 2.07
N VAL A 219 21.64 -6.57 1.87
CA VAL A 219 21.44 -5.15 1.53
C VAL A 219 20.82 -5.03 0.14
N ILE A 220 21.34 -5.80 -0.81
CA ILE A 220 20.83 -5.79 -2.18
C ILE A 220 19.39 -6.30 -2.23
N GLU A 221 19.08 -7.38 -1.49
CA GLU A 221 17.72 -7.90 -1.32
C GLU A 221 16.79 -6.86 -0.69
N LEU A 222 17.22 -6.18 0.38
CA LEU A 222 16.44 -5.11 1.00
C LEU A 222 16.11 -4.01 -0.01
N ILE A 223 17.07 -3.55 -0.80
CA ILE A 223 16.84 -2.51 -1.81
C ILE A 223 15.87 -3.00 -2.88
N LYS A 224 16.00 -4.25 -3.34
CA LYS A 224 15.07 -4.87 -4.30
C LYS A 224 13.66 -4.99 -3.74
N ASP A 225 13.51 -5.40 -2.49
CA ASP A 225 12.21 -5.51 -1.81
C ASP A 225 11.55 -4.14 -1.65
N MET A 226 12.31 -3.13 -1.22
CA MET A 226 11.82 -1.75 -1.14
C MET A 226 11.36 -1.24 -2.50
N HIS A 227 12.10 -1.54 -3.57
CA HIS A 227 11.74 -1.15 -4.92
C HIS A 227 10.45 -1.84 -5.38
N ARG A 228 10.38 -3.17 -5.22
CA ARG A 228 9.24 -4.01 -5.60
C ARG A 228 7.96 -3.63 -4.85
N HIS A 229 8.07 -3.28 -3.57
CA HIS A 229 6.93 -2.81 -2.76
C HIS A 229 6.58 -1.33 -3.00
N GLY A 230 7.09 -0.72 -4.05
CA GLY A 230 6.77 0.67 -4.42
C GLY A 230 7.24 1.70 -3.41
N LYS A 231 8.20 1.39 -2.53
CA LYS A 231 8.68 2.32 -1.49
C LYS A 231 9.66 3.34 -2.05
N THR A 232 9.74 4.50 -1.42
CA THR A 232 10.67 5.55 -1.83
C THR A 232 12.11 5.14 -1.52
N ILE A 233 12.99 5.23 -2.52
CA ILE A 233 14.42 4.99 -2.41
C ILE A 233 15.13 6.31 -2.71
N VAL A 234 16.00 6.73 -1.81
CA VAL A 234 16.68 8.02 -1.87
C VAL A 234 18.18 7.81 -2.01
N SER A 235 18.75 8.41 -3.05
CA SER A 235 20.17 8.53 -3.28
C SER A 235 20.53 9.98 -3.55
N PHE A 236 21.55 10.49 -2.86
CA PHE A 236 22.11 11.81 -3.15
C PHE A 236 23.09 11.78 -4.33
N ALA A 237 23.65 10.60 -4.66
CA ALA A 237 24.44 10.42 -5.87
C ALA A 237 23.53 10.32 -7.11
N LYS A 238 23.98 10.90 -8.24
CA LYS A 238 23.27 10.79 -9.54
C LYS A 238 23.24 9.35 -10.07
N ARG A 239 24.27 8.57 -9.76
CA ARG A 239 24.40 7.14 -10.01
C ARG A 239 24.89 6.51 -8.73
N HIS A 240 24.22 5.46 -8.25
CA HIS A 240 24.53 4.86 -6.96
C HIS A 240 24.91 3.39 -7.15
N PRO A 241 26.13 2.95 -6.76
CA PRO A 241 26.57 1.59 -7.00
C PRO A 241 25.66 0.50 -6.41
N LEU A 242 25.01 0.77 -5.27
CA LEU A 242 24.02 -0.17 -4.72
C LEU A 242 22.75 -0.32 -5.57
N LEU A 243 22.30 0.75 -6.25
CA LEU A 243 21.17 0.66 -7.18
C LEU A 243 21.57 -0.14 -8.42
N GLU A 244 22.77 0.11 -8.95
CA GLU A 244 23.31 -0.64 -10.10
C GLU A 244 23.46 -2.13 -9.79
N ARG A 245 23.99 -2.47 -8.61
CA ARG A 245 24.08 -3.88 -8.15
C ARG A 245 22.72 -4.51 -7.89
N ALA A 246 21.71 -3.71 -7.53
CA ALA A 246 20.34 -4.16 -7.38
C ALA A 246 19.57 -4.23 -8.71
N ASP A 247 20.19 -3.86 -9.83
CA ASP A 247 19.56 -3.75 -11.15
C ASP A 247 18.34 -2.81 -11.15
N ILE A 248 18.47 -1.69 -10.43
CA ILE A 248 17.41 -0.68 -10.30
C ILE A 248 17.84 0.61 -11.00
N SER A 249 16.99 1.07 -11.91
CA SER A 249 17.13 2.33 -12.62
C SER A 249 16.22 3.40 -12.03
N ALA A 250 16.63 4.67 -12.08
CA ALA A 250 15.76 5.81 -11.81
C ALA A 250 14.81 6.13 -12.99
N GLN A 251 14.75 5.25 -13.99
CA GLN A 251 13.85 5.31 -15.13
C GLN A 251 13.05 4.01 -15.21
N LEU A 252 11.74 4.15 -15.38
CA LEU A 252 10.81 3.08 -15.64
C LEU A 252 10.82 2.72 -17.13
N PRO A 253 10.85 1.41 -17.48
CA PRO A 253 10.70 0.96 -18.86
C PRO A 253 9.43 1.53 -19.49
N GLY A 254 9.57 2.29 -20.59
CA GLY A 254 8.43 2.85 -21.33
C GLY A 254 7.64 3.96 -20.63
N ALA A 255 7.97 4.34 -19.39
CA ALA A 255 7.22 5.31 -18.59
C ALA A 255 8.05 6.52 -18.10
N GLY A 256 9.32 6.62 -18.48
CA GLY A 256 10.18 7.76 -18.14
C GLY A 256 10.76 7.68 -16.74
N ALA A 257 10.78 8.78 -15.99
CA ALA A 257 11.41 8.81 -14.66
C ALA A 257 10.59 8.05 -13.61
N ASP A 258 11.26 7.28 -12.75
CA ASP A 258 10.64 6.66 -11.57
C ASP A 258 10.40 7.73 -10.48
N PRO A 259 9.14 8.02 -10.11
CA PRO A 259 8.84 9.07 -9.14
C PRO A 259 9.26 8.74 -7.70
N GLY A 260 9.60 7.48 -7.41
CA GLY A 260 10.02 7.00 -6.10
C GLY A 260 11.49 6.62 -5.99
N VAL A 261 12.27 6.65 -7.08
CA VAL A 261 13.74 6.47 -7.02
C VAL A 261 14.37 7.83 -7.25
N LEU A 262 14.62 8.54 -6.15
CA LEU A 262 15.18 9.88 -6.19
C LEU A 262 16.71 9.81 -6.19
N VAL A 263 17.35 10.36 -7.22
CA VAL A 263 18.81 10.36 -7.40
C VAL A 263 19.35 11.78 -7.60
N GLY A 264 20.63 11.98 -7.29
CA GLY A 264 21.32 13.25 -7.56
C GLY A 264 20.83 14.44 -6.75
N LEU A 265 20.21 14.18 -5.60
CA LEU A 265 19.70 15.20 -4.70
C LEU A 265 20.86 15.92 -3.98
N GLY A 266 20.73 17.23 -3.79
CA GLY A 266 21.62 18.01 -2.93
C GLY A 266 21.01 18.23 -1.55
N ASP A 267 21.49 19.28 -0.88
CA ASP A 267 21.03 19.70 0.45
C ASP A 267 20.04 20.88 0.40
N ARG A 268 19.54 21.21 -0.79
CA ARG A 268 18.62 22.34 -0.96
C ARG A 268 17.27 21.96 -0.36
N LYS A 269 16.57 22.95 0.21
CA LYS A 269 15.20 22.78 0.71
C LYS A 269 14.28 22.08 -0.30
N ALA A 270 14.38 22.44 -1.58
CA ALA A 270 13.58 21.82 -2.65
C ALA A 270 13.86 20.32 -2.84
N ASP A 271 15.12 19.87 -2.66
CA ASP A 271 15.50 18.47 -2.78
C ASP A 271 14.91 17.65 -1.63
N ILE A 272 14.96 18.21 -0.40
CA ILE A 272 14.34 17.61 0.78
C ILE A 272 12.82 17.58 0.67
N ASP A 273 12.19 18.68 0.25
CA ASP A 273 10.74 18.74 0.09
C ASP A 273 10.26 17.72 -0.98
N ALA A 274 11.08 17.47 -2.01
CA ALA A 274 10.82 16.41 -2.99
C ALA A 274 10.89 15.00 -2.37
N ILE A 275 11.89 14.74 -1.51
CA ILE A 275 11.97 13.48 -0.76
C ILE A 275 10.72 13.29 0.11
N GLU A 276 10.37 14.29 0.92
CA GLU A 276 9.21 14.19 1.82
C GLU A 276 7.91 13.98 1.04
N LYS A 277 7.76 14.67 -0.10
CA LYS A 277 6.60 14.49 -0.97
C LYS A 277 6.53 13.08 -1.54
N ALA A 278 7.66 12.50 -1.95
CA ALA A 278 7.71 11.14 -2.46
C ALA A 278 7.37 10.10 -1.36
N ILE A 279 7.88 10.28 -0.14
CA ILE A 279 7.56 9.41 1.01
C ILE A 279 6.09 9.58 1.41
N ALA A 280 5.57 10.81 1.45
CA ALA A 280 4.18 11.09 1.82
C ALA A 280 3.16 10.52 0.81
N ARG A 281 3.61 10.15 -0.40
CA ARG A 281 2.80 9.42 -1.38
C ARG A 281 2.51 7.97 -0.96
N HIS A 282 3.18 7.46 0.07
CA HIS A 282 3.10 6.10 0.61
C HIS A 282 3.65 4.99 -0.32
N SER A 283 3.30 5.01 -1.61
CA SER A 283 3.81 4.08 -2.62
C SER A 283 3.84 4.68 -4.03
N HIS A 284 4.59 4.04 -4.93
CA HIS A 284 4.77 4.41 -6.35
C HIS A 284 4.32 3.28 -7.27
N PRO A 285 3.00 3.12 -7.49
CA PRO A 285 2.45 1.98 -8.23
C PRO A 285 2.76 2.03 -9.73
N GLU A 286 3.30 3.13 -10.26
CA GLU A 286 3.81 3.19 -11.64
C GLU A 286 4.88 2.12 -11.90
N ARG A 287 5.60 1.70 -10.87
CA ARG A 287 6.55 0.58 -10.93
C ARG A 287 5.89 -0.74 -11.27
N GLU A 288 4.73 -1.02 -10.67
CA GLU A 288 4.04 -2.30 -10.87
C GLU A 288 3.67 -2.46 -12.34
N ALA A 289 3.08 -1.42 -12.94
CA ALA A 289 2.73 -1.42 -14.35
C ALA A 289 3.96 -1.56 -15.27
N ALA A 290 5.04 -0.83 -14.97
CA ALA A 290 6.24 -0.79 -15.81
C ALA A 290 7.12 -2.04 -15.69
N ILE A 291 7.20 -2.66 -14.51
CA ILE A 291 8.03 -3.85 -14.25
C ILE A 291 7.31 -5.11 -14.71
N GLU A 292 6.01 -5.22 -14.46
CA GLU A 292 5.24 -6.41 -14.82
C GLU A 292 4.76 -6.39 -16.28
N GLY A 293 4.92 -5.26 -16.98
CA GLY A 293 4.57 -5.11 -18.40
C GLY A 293 3.07 -5.17 -18.67
N ILE A 294 2.26 -4.72 -17.71
CA ILE A 294 0.81 -4.94 -17.72
C ILE A 294 0.07 -3.66 -18.12
N ASP A 295 -0.80 -3.78 -19.12
CA ASP A 295 -1.67 -2.72 -19.58
C ASP A 295 -2.72 -2.34 -18.51
N ALA A 296 -2.47 -1.23 -17.81
CA ALA A 296 -3.39 -0.65 -16.83
C ALA A 296 -4.76 -0.25 -17.43
N ALA A 297 -4.87 -0.12 -18.77
CA ALA A 297 -6.12 0.23 -19.43
C ALA A 297 -7.11 -0.95 -19.50
N ALA A 298 -6.65 -2.20 -19.34
CA ALA A 298 -7.51 -3.39 -19.45
C ALA A 298 -8.63 -3.46 -18.40
N LEU A 299 -8.46 -2.76 -17.26
CA LEU A 299 -9.44 -2.70 -16.17
C LEU A 299 -10.22 -1.37 -16.10
N ALA A 300 -10.04 -0.50 -17.09
CA ALA A 300 -10.65 0.84 -17.14
C ALA A 300 -12.06 0.87 -17.76
N GLY A 301 -12.62 -0.30 -18.10
CA GLY A 301 -14.00 -0.46 -18.57
C GLY A 301 -15.05 0.00 -17.58
#